data_AF-A0A7W8DD19-F1
#
_entry.id   AF-A0A7W8DD19-F1
#
_cell.length_a   1.000
_cell.length_b   1.000
_cell.length_c   1.000
_cell.angle_alpha   90.00
_cell.angle_beta   90.00
_cell.angle_gamma   90.00
#
_symmetry.space_group_name_H-M   'P 1'
#
loop_
_entity.id
_entity.type
_entity.pdbx_description
1 polymer ?
#
loop_
_entity_poly.entity_id
_entity_poly.type
_entity_poly.pdbx_seq_one_letter_code
_entity_poly.pdbx_strand_id
1 'polypeptide(L)'
;MLRRPLPIALLIAILLAVSPARAVDTLVVVVRHAEKAAEGDDPPLTEAGVARAERLARHLAGLRLGAVYATDYRRTRDTALPAARAAGIAVEGYAPDGAALAAAIGQRHRGEAVLVVGHSNTVPGLVALLGRREVAPIGDAEYDRLYLIALPENGEPRVLEARY
;
A
#
# COMPACT_ATOMS: atom_id res chain seq x y z
N MET A 1 -5.35 25.61 -57.72
CA MET A 1 -4.70 24.68 -56.76
C MET A 1 -5.75 24.25 -55.74
N LEU A 2 -6.45 23.13 -55.97
CA LEU A 2 -7.54 22.69 -55.08
C LEU A 2 -6.98 21.97 -53.85
N ARG A 3 -7.22 22.52 -52.65
CA ARG A 3 -7.06 21.81 -51.38
C ARG A 3 -8.17 20.77 -51.28
N ARG A 4 -7.83 19.48 -51.42
CA ARG A 4 -8.78 18.38 -51.20
C ARG A 4 -9.08 18.27 -49.70
N PRO A 5 -10.34 18.41 -49.25
CA PRO A 5 -10.65 18.23 -47.84
C PRO A 5 -10.42 16.77 -47.46
N LEU A 6 -9.79 16.55 -46.30
CA LEU A 6 -9.53 15.23 -45.76
C LEU A 6 -10.89 14.52 -45.54
N PRO A 7 -11.11 13.29 -46.03
CA PRO A 7 -12.39 12.60 -45.87
C PRO A 7 -12.71 12.41 -44.38
N ILE A 8 -13.92 12.78 -43.97
CA ILE A 8 -14.44 12.70 -42.58
C ILE A 8 -14.26 11.29 -41.99
N ALA A 9 -14.26 10.25 -42.82
CA ALA A 9 -13.98 8.87 -42.44
C ALA A 9 -12.59 8.66 -41.82
N LEU A 10 -11.58 9.46 -42.21
CA LEU A 10 -10.23 9.40 -41.64
C LEU A 10 -10.15 10.07 -40.25
N LEU A 11 -11.06 11.01 -39.95
CA LEU A 11 -11.16 11.64 -38.63
C LEU A 11 -11.77 10.69 -37.57
N ILE A 12 -12.70 9.83 -37.99
CA ILE A 12 -13.40 8.87 -37.09
C ILE A 12 -12.51 7.68 -36.73
N ALA A 13 -11.65 7.23 -37.65
CA ALA A 13 -10.71 6.13 -37.40
C ALA A 13 -9.62 6.48 -36.36
N ILE A 14 -9.25 7.75 -36.24
CA ILE A 14 -8.29 8.23 -35.23
C ILE A 14 -8.93 8.28 -33.83
N LEU A 15 -10.25 8.49 -33.73
CA LEU A 15 -10.98 8.52 -32.45
C LEU A 15 -11.16 7.12 -31.80
N LEU A 16 -11.04 6.04 -32.57
CA LEU A 16 -11.29 4.67 -32.09
C LEU A 16 -10.02 3.86 -31.79
N ALA A 17 -8.83 4.40 -32.10
CA ALA A 17 -7.56 3.70 -31.89
C ALA A 17 -6.89 4.01 -30.53
N VAL A 18 -7.47 4.88 -29.70
CA VAL A 18 -7.02 5.08 -28.32
C VAL A 18 -7.69 4.04 -27.45
N SER A 19 -7.16 2.81 -27.46
CA SER A 19 -7.37 1.92 -26.32
C SER A 19 -6.82 2.66 -25.09
N PRO A 20 -7.62 2.96 -24.06
CA PRO A 20 -7.05 3.48 -22.83
C PRO A 20 -6.05 2.42 -22.35
N ALA A 21 -4.77 2.79 -22.25
CA ALA A 21 -3.82 1.97 -21.53
C ALA A 21 -4.47 1.66 -20.19
N ARG A 22 -4.65 0.37 -19.85
CA ARG A 22 -5.25 0.01 -18.56
C ARG A 22 -4.38 0.65 -17.49
N ALA A 23 -4.95 1.61 -16.77
CA ALA A 23 -4.24 2.26 -15.68
C ALA A 23 -3.75 1.18 -14.72
N VAL A 24 -2.47 1.24 -14.37
CA VAL A 24 -1.88 0.30 -13.42
C VAL A 24 -2.48 0.60 -12.05
N ASP A 25 -3.09 -0.40 -11.43
CA ASP A 25 -3.65 -0.28 -10.09
C ASP A 25 -2.57 0.16 -9.09
N THR A 26 -2.92 1.02 -8.15
CA THR A 26 -2.09 1.28 -6.97
C THR A 26 -2.15 0.07 -6.06
N LEU A 27 -1.00 -0.45 -5.65
CA LEU A 27 -0.91 -1.59 -4.73
C LEU A 27 -0.63 -1.09 -3.32
N VAL A 28 -1.54 -1.30 -2.38
CA VAL A 28 -1.32 -1.00 -0.97
C VAL A 28 -1.04 -2.28 -0.22
N VAL A 29 0.13 -2.36 0.40
CA VAL A 29 0.50 -3.43 1.31
C VAL A 29 0.26 -2.95 2.73
N VAL A 30 -0.68 -3.57 3.45
CA VAL A 30 -1.00 -3.21 4.83
C VAL A 30 -0.58 -4.33 5.76
N VAL A 31 0.22 -4.00 6.78
CA VAL A 31 0.67 -4.92 7.82
C VAL A 31 0.51 -4.28 9.19
N ARG A 32 0.46 -5.11 10.23
CA ARG A 32 0.75 -4.65 11.60
C ARG A 32 2.26 -4.60 11.83
N HIS A 33 2.70 -3.89 12.86
CA HIS A 33 4.08 -3.97 13.33
C HIS A 33 4.50 -5.41 13.65
N ALA A 34 5.80 -5.68 13.57
CA ALA A 34 6.44 -6.92 13.96
C ALA A 34 6.54 -7.09 15.49
N GLU A 35 7.08 -8.21 15.95
CA GLU A 35 7.22 -8.57 17.36
C GLU A 35 7.96 -7.47 18.14
N LYS A 36 7.33 -6.98 19.21
CA LYS A 36 7.86 -5.91 20.08
C LYS A 36 8.30 -6.47 21.43
N ALA A 37 9.21 -5.77 22.10
CA ALA A 37 9.53 -6.09 23.49
C ALA A 37 8.29 -5.95 24.40
N ALA A 38 8.30 -6.70 25.51
CA ALA A 38 7.19 -6.75 26.44
C ALA A 38 7.05 -5.46 27.26
N GLU A 39 8.18 -4.85 27.64
CA GLU A 39 8.25 -3.76 28.60
C GLU A 39 8.64 -2.41 27.97
N GLY A 40 8.16 -1.33 28.57
CA GLY A 40 8.36 0.05 28.12
C GLY A 40 7.13 0.65 27.44
N ASP A 41 7.02 1.98 27.46
CA ASP A 41 5.86 2.71 26.93
C ASP A 41 5.78 2.65 25.40
N ASP A 42 6.94 2.76 24.72
CA ASP A 42 7.06 2.59 23.28
C ASP A 42 8.23 1.63 22.95
N PRO A 43 8.02 0.33 23.17
CA PRO A 43 9.09 -0.65 23.13
C PRO A 43 9.63 -0.85 21.70
N PRO A 44 10.94 -1.13 21.57
CA PRO A 44 11.51 -1.55 20.29
C PRO A 44 10.94 -2.88 19.81
N LEU A 45 11.28 -3.23 18.57
CA LEU A 45 11.18 -4.61 18.10
C LEU A 45 12.11 -5.55 18.89
N THR A 46 11.68 -6.80 19.05
CA THR A 46 12.58 -7.88 19.47
C THR A 46 13.49 -8.28 18.32
N GLU A 47 14.48 -9.13 18.56
CA GLU A 47 15.31 -9.72 17.49
C GLU A 47 14.45 -10.45 16.44
N ALA A 48 13.43 -11.19 16.88
CA ALA A 48 12.47 -11.82 15.98
C ALA A 48 11.69 -10.79 15.14
N GLY A 49 11.31 -9.67 15.76
CA GLY A 49 10.62 -8.58 15.08
C GLY A 49 11.50 -7.88 14.04
N VAL A 50 12.77 -7.65 14.37
CA VAL A 50 13.76 -7.12 13.41
C VAL A 50 13.92 -8.08 12.24
N ALA A 51 14.09 -9.39 12.49
CA ALA A 51 14.19 -10.39 11.43
C ALA A 51 12.94 -10.46 10.55
N ARG A 52 11.75 -10.21 11.13
CA ARG A 52 10.49 -10.11 10.38
C ARG A 52 10.42 -8.83 9.54
N ALA A 53 10.82 -7.69 10.06
CA ALA A 53 10.87 -6.44 9.32
C ALA A 53 11.80 -6.54 8.09
N GLU A 54 12.95 -7.19 8.26
CA GLU A 54 13.87 -7.50 7.16
C GLU A 54 13.26 -8.47 6.14
N ARG A 55 12.49 -9.46 6.60
CA ARG A 55 11.76 -10.38 5.72
C ARG A 55 10.66 -9.67 4.93
N LEU A 56 9.93 -8.75 5.56
CA LEU A 56 8.97 -7.90 4.87
C LEU A 56 9.66 -7.11 3.74
N ALA A 57 10.78 -6.45 4.03
CA ALA A 57 11.53 -5.70 3.01
C ALA A 57 11.96 -6.58 1.83
N ARG A 58 12.41 -7.81 2.07
CA ARG A 58 12.76 -8.76 1.00
C ARG A 58 11.56 -9.14 0.13
N HIS A 59 10.37 -9.33 0.71
CA HIS A 59 9.15 -9.61 -0.06
C HIS A 59 8.72 -8.41 -0.93
N LEU A 60 9.03 -7.18 -0.49
CA LEU A 60 8.67 -5.95 -1.18
C LEU A 60 9.74 -5.47 -2.17
N ALA A 61 10.94 -6.07 -2.19
CA ALA A 61 12.08 -5.60 -2.98
C ALA A 61 11.83 -5.55 -4.51
N GLY A 62 10.87 -6.33 -5.01
CA GLY A 62 10.47 -6.31 -6.42
C GLY A 62 9.41 -5.25 -6.77
N LEU A 63 8.88 -4.53 -5.78
CA LEU A 63 7.84 -3.53 -5.96
C LEU A 63 8.45 -2.14 -6.09
N ARG A 64 7.87 -1.31 -6.97
CA ARG A 64 8.16 0.13 -7.02
C ARG A 64 7.43 0.83 -5.87
N LEU A 65 8.02 0.78 -4.67
CA LEU A 65 7.49 1.51 -3.51
C LEU A 65 7.62 3.02 -3.73
N GLY A 66 6.48 3.71 -3.81
CA GLY A 66 6.41 5.17 -3.89
C GLY A 66 6.27 5.85 -2.54
N ALA A 67 5.77 5.12 -1.53
CA ALA A 67 5.66 5.61 -0.16
C ALA A 67 5.67 4.47 0.87
N VAL A 68 6.08 4.83 2.09
CA VAL A 68 6.01 3.99 3.28
C VAL A 68 5.40 4.80 4.41
N TYR A 69 4.29 4.32 4.97
CA TYR A 69 3.57 4.94 6.06
C TYR A 69 3.64 4.09 7.33
N ALA A 70 3.81 4.73 8.47
CA ALA A 70 3.71 4.10 9.79
C ALA A 70 3.04 5.05 10.79
N THR A 71 2.39 4.51 11.82
CA THR A 71 2.03 5.35 12.98
C THR A 71 3.29 5.80 13.71
N ASP A 72 3.17 6.76 14.64
CA ASP A 72 4.35 7.35 15.28
C ASP A 72 5.07 6.44 16.29
N TYR A 73 4.49 5.29 16.63
CA TYR A 73 5.11 4.34 17.54
C TYR A 73 6.40 3.74 16.97
N ARG A 74 7.41 3.58 17.81
CA ARG A 74 8.70 3.01 17.46
C ARG A 74 8.56 1.66 16.77
N ARG A 75 7.73 0.75 17.31
CA ARG A 75 7.52 -0.59 16.73
C ARG A 75 6.99 -0.57 15.28
N THR A 76 6.11 0.37 14.92
CA THR A 76 5.60 0.48 13.53
C THR A 76 6.66 1.10 12.62
N ARG A 77 7.36 2.15 13.09
CA ARG A 77 8.49 2.76 12.38
C ARG A 77 9.63 1.77 12.13
N ASP A 78 10.05 1.04 13.15
CA ASP A 78 11.13 0.04 13.07
C ASP A 78 10.75 -1.13 12.13
N THR A 79 9.45 -1.47 12.04
CA THR A 79 8.97 -2.50 11.09
C THR A 79 9.03 -1.99 9.64
N ALA A 80 8.70 -0.71 9.42
CA ALA A 80 8.65 -0.09 8.11
C ALA A 80 10.04 0.24 7.54
N LEU A 81 11.00 0.52 8.43
CA LEU A 81 12.29 1.12 8.10
C LEU A 81 13.14 0.30 7.11
N PRO A 82 13.25 -1.04 7.20
CA PRO A 82 14.03 -1.81 6.24
C PRO A 82 13.51 -1.67 4.80
N ALA A 83 12.18 -1.69 4.60
CA ALA A 83 11.57 -1.52 3.28
C ALA A 83 11.77 -0.10 2.75
N ALA A 84 11.62 0.92 3.60
CA ALA A 84 11.86 2.31 3.23
C ALA A 84 13.32 2.56 2.82
N ARG A 85 14.28 2.00 3.57
CA ARG A 85 15.72 2.06 3.24
C ARG A 85 16.03 1.39 1.91
N ALA A 86 15.49 0.19 1.68
CA ALA A 86 15.69 -0.53 0.41
C ALA A 86 15.15 0.26 -0.79
N ALA A 87 14.05 0.99 -0.62
CA ALA A 87 13.45 1.85 -1.64
C ALA A 87 14.06 3.26 -1.72
N GLY A 88 14.95 3.64 -0.80
CA GLY A 88 15.57 4.98 -0.77
C GLY A 88 14.61 6.12 -0.40
N ILE A 89 13.54 5.83 0.35
CA ILE A 89 12.50 6.79 0.75
C ILE A 89 12.35 6.87 2.27
N ALA A 90 11.71 7.93 2.76
CA ALA A 90 11.45 8.12 4.18
C ALA A 90 10.19 7.37 4.64
N VAL A 91 10.07 7.13 5.95
CA VAL A 91 8.83 6.66 6.58
C VAL A 91 7.99 7.87 6.98
N GLU A 92 6.84 8.03 6.36
CA GLU A 92 5.85 9.07 6.64
C GLU A 92 4.93 8.66 7.80
N GLY A 93 4.65 9.61 8.71
CA GLY A 93 3.73 9.40 9.82
C GLY A 93 2.26 9.48 9.39
N TYR A 94 1.38 8.71 10.03
CA TYR A 94 -0.06 8.86 9.87
C TYR A 94 -0.84 8.60 11.17
N ALA A 95 -2.04 9.17 11.27
CA ALA A 95 -2.92 8.99 12.41
C ALA A 95 -3.47 7.55 12.50
N PRO A 96 -3.53 6.91 13.69
CA PRO A 96 -3.89 5.50 13.82
C PRO A 96 -5.23 5.07 13.19
N ASP A 97 -6.22 5.96 13.07
CA ASP A 97 -7.49 5.66 12.40
C ASP A 97 -7.35 5.42 10.88
N GLY A 98 -6.28 5.94 10.26
CA GLY A 98 -5.97 5.76 8.85
C GLY A 98 -6.95 6.40 7.86
N ALA A 99 -7.97 7.15 8.30
CA ALA A 99 -9.05 7.63 7.44
C ALA A 99 -8.55 8.65 6.41
N ALA A 100 -7.78 9.64 6.86
CA ALA A 100 -7.17 10.64 5.98
C ALA A 100 -6.18 10.00 4.98
N LEU A 101 -5.41 9.01 5.45
CA LEU A 101 -4.46 8.28 4.62
C LEU A 101 -5.19 7.47 3.53
N ALA A 102 -6.24 6.73 3.90
CA ALA A 102 -7.03 5.92 2.98
C ALA A 102 -7.67 6.76 1.87
N ALA A 103 -8.18 7.95 2.20
CA ALA A 103 -8.75 8.88 1.23
C ALA A 103 -7.71 9.44 0.24
N ALA A 104 -6.44 9.51 0.64
CA ALA A 104 -5.38 10.16 -0.13
C ALA A 104 -4.53 9.21 -0.98
N ILE A 105 -4.33 7.95 -0.55
CA ILE A 105 -3.39 7.00 -1.18
C ILE A 105 -3.65 6.83 -2.69
N GLY A 106 -4.90 6.57 -3.08
CA GLY A 106 -5.24 6.31 -4.49
C GLY A 106 -5.02 7.50 -5.42
N GLN A 107 -4.95 8.72 -4.89
CA GLN A 107 -4.66 9.92 -5.66
C GLN A 107 -3.16 10.26 -5.66
N ARG A 108 -2.48 10.09 -4.52
CA ARG A 108 -1.06 10.43 -4.33
C ARG A 108 -0.10 9.43 -4.97
N HIS A 109 -0.48 8.15 -5.05
CA HIS A 109 0.41 7.05 -5.40
C HIS A 109 -0.12 6.22 -6.58
N ARG A 110 -0.69 6.88 -7.59
CA ARG A 110 -1.28 6.22 -8.78
C ARG A 110 -0.25 5.32 -9.47
N GLY A 111 -0.57 4.03 -9.60
CA GLY A 111 0.31 3.03 -10.23
C GLY A 111 1.61 2.74 -9.46
N GLU A 112 1.67 3.10 -8.18
CA GLU A 112 2.79 2.80 -7.26
C GLU A 112 2.39 1.72 -6.26
N ALA A 113 3.41 1.14 -5.62
CA ALA A 113 3.20 0.37 -4.41
C ALA A 113 3.36 1.26 -3.17
N VAL A 114 2.54 1.04 -2.15
CA VAL A 114 2.59 1.77 -0.87
C VAL A 114 2.62 0.75 0.26
N LEU A 115 3.57 0.85 1.18
CA LEU A 115 3.55 0.08 2.42
C LEU A 115 2.88 0.91 3.52
N VAL A 116 1.97 0.32 4.28
CA VAL A 116 1.36 0.92 5.47
C VAL A 116 1.49 -0.02 6.67
N VAL A 117 2.10 0.47 7.75
CA VAL A 117 2.35 -0.29 8.98
C VAL A 117 1.55 0.29 10.15
N GLY A 118 0.61 -0.51 10.66
CA GLY A 118 -0.27 -0.13 11.78
C GLY A 118 -0.22 -1.11 12.95
N HIS A 119 -1.36 -1.26 13.63
CA HIS A 119 -1.53 -2.13 14.80
C HIS A 119 -2.60 -3.19 14.55
N SER A 120 -2.61 -4.26 15.35
CA SER A 120 -3.61 -5.34 15.24
C SER A 120 -5.06 -4.83 15.29
N ASN A 121 -5.31 -3.75 16.05
CA ASN A 121 -6.63 -3.14 16.21
C ASN A 121 -6.97 -2.03 15.18
N THR A 122 -6.00 -1.55 14.40
CA THR A 122 -6.22 -0.47 13.41
C THR A 122 -6.12 -0.95 11.97
N VAL A 123 -5.30 -1.97 11.72
CA VAL A 123 -5.12 -2.56 10.39
C VAL A 123 -6.46 -3.08 9.81
N PRO A 124 -7.32 -3.81 10.54
CA PRO A 124 -8.60 -4.25 9.99
C PRO A 124 -9.48 -3.09 9.51
N GLY A 125 -9.54 -1.99 10.27
CA GLY A 125 -10.29 -0.79 9.89
C GLY A 125 -9.72 -0.11 8.65
N LEU A 126 -8.39 0.01 8.56
CA LEU A 126 -7.73 0.57 7.38
C LEU A 126 -7.95 -0.30 6.12
N VAL A 127 -7.90 -1.63 6.26
CA VAL A 127 -8.21 -2.56 5.16
C VAL A 127 -9.68 -2.42 4.73
N ALA A 128 -10.61 -2.23 5.67
CA ALA A 128 -12.01 -1.99 5.35
C ALA A 128 -12.22 -0.68 4.58
N LEU A 129 -11.53 0.40 4.97
CA LEU A 129 -11.59 1.70 4.30
C LEU A 129 -11.05 1.63 2.86
N LEU A 130 -9.88 1.01 2.68
CA LEU A 130 -9.21 0.90 1.37
C LEU A 130 -9.86 -0.14 0.46
N GLY A 131 -10.16 -1.31 1.04
CA GLY A 131 -10.60 -2.51 0.34
C GLY A 131 -12.11 -2.67 0.24
N ARG A 132 -12.89 -1.77 0.86
CA ARG A 132 -14.37 -1.83 0.95
C ARG A 132 -14.89 -3.19 1.42
N ARG A 133 -14.12 -3.83 2.29
CA ARG A 133 -14.37 -5.20 2.75
C ARG A 133 -13.86 -5.35 4.18
N GLU A 134 -14.73 -5.85 5.06
CA GLU A 134 -14.31 -6.24 6.40
C GLU A 134 -13.40 -7.47 6.37
N VAL A 135 -12.44 -7.48 7.30
CA VAL A 135 -11.51 -8.60 7.52
C VAL A 135 -11.55 -9.01 8.98
N ALA A 136 -11.22 -10.28 9.24
CA ALA A 136 -11.19 -10.79 10.60
C ALA A 136 -10.20 -10.00 11.47
N PRO A 137 -10.47 -9.84 12.79
CA PRO A 137 -9.50 -9.33 13.73
C PRO A 137 -8.16 -10.06 13.63
N ILE A 138 -7.08 -9.36 13.93
CA ILE A 138 -5.72 -9.93 13.96
C ILE A 138 -5.43 -10.32 15.41
N GLY A 139 -5.07 -11.58 15.66
CA GLY A 139 -4.81 -12.06 17.01
C GLY A 139 -3.51 -11.48 17.59
N ASP A 140 -3.40 -11.33 18.92
CA ASP A 140 -2.25 -10.66 19.55
C ASP A 140 -0.89 -11.29 19.22
N ALA A 141 -0.83 -12.60 19.01
CA ALA A 141 0.39 -13.32 18.65
C ALA A 141 0.65 -13.42 17.13
N GLU A 142 -0.20 -12.83 16.29
CA GLU A 142 -0.18 -13.01 14.83
C GLU A 142 0.53 -11.85 14.11
N TYR A 143 1.84 -11.93 13.91
CA TYR A 143 2.65 -10.83 13.32
C TYR A 143 2.91 -10.95 11.82
N ASP A 144 2.55 -12.08 11.22
CA ASP A 144 2.88 -12.47 9.86
C ASP A 144 1.79 -12.17 8.83
N ARG A 145 0.62 -11.68 9.25
CA ARG A 145 -0.47 -11.36 8.30
C ARG A 145 -0.15 -10.09 7.50
N LEU A 146 -0.37 -10.15 6.20
CA LEU A 146 -0.30 -9.00 5.29
C LEU A 146 -1.52 -8.94 4.37
N TYR A 147 -1.92 -7.72 4.01
CA TYR A 147 -2.99 -7.47 3.05
C TYR A 147 -2.44 -6.78 1.82
N LEU A 148 -2.77 -7.30 0.65
CA LEU A 148 -2.48 -6.68 -0.64
C LEU A 148 -3.80 -6.12 -1.19
N ILE A 149 -3.86 -4.81 -1.33
CA ILE A 149 -5.05 -4.10 -1.80
C ILE A 149 -4.73 -3.44 -3.13
N ALA A 150 -5.32 -3.95 -4.21
CA ALA A 150 -5.24 -3.31 -5.52
C ALA A 150 -6.36 -2.27 -5.63
N LEU A 151 -5.98 -1.00 -5.75
CA LEU A 151 -6.87 0.13 -5.95
C LEU A 151 -6.86 0.51 -7.44
N PRO A 152 -7.88 0.14 -8.21
CA PRO A 152 -7.99 0.59 -9.58
C PRO A 152 -8.36 2.08 -9.63
N GLU A 153 -7.99 2.77 -10.72
CA GLU A 153 -8.46 4.13 -10.97
C GLU A 153 -9.99 4.18 -11.10
N ASN A 154 -10.57 3.14 -11.72
CA ASN A 154 -12.00 2.96 -11.87
C ASN A 154 -12.38 1.51 -11.50
N GLY A 155 -13.41 1.35 -10.66
CA GLY A 155 -13.95 0.05 -10.26
C GLY A 155 -13.77 -0.25 -8.77
N GLU A 156 -14.02 -1.51 -8.41
CA GLU A 156 -13.92 -1.96 -7.02
C GLU A 156 -12.49 -2.39 -6.66
N PRO A 157 -12.02 -2.03 -5.44
CA PRO A 157 -10.73 -2.51 -4.96
C PRO A 157 -10.75 -4.02 -4.76
N ARG A 158 -9.58 -4.65 -4.87
CA ARG A 158 -9.41 -6.09 -4.64
C ARG A 158 -8.49 -6.31 -3.46
N VAL A 159 -8.92 -7.14 -2.52
CA VAL A 159 -8.16 -7.46 -1.30
C VAL A 159 -7.74 -8.92 -1.33
N LEU A 160 -6.43 -9.15 -1.18
CA LEU A 160 -5.85 -10.47 -0.92
C LEU A 160 -5.22 -10.48 0.47
N GLU A 161 -5.49 -11.53 1.23
CA GLU A 161 -4.85 -11.79 2.52
C GLU A 161 -3.77 -12.86 2.33
N ALA A 162 -2.58 -12.63 2.89
CA ALA A 162 -1.45 -13.54 2.81
C ALA A 162 -0.61 -13.51 4.10
N ARG A 163 0.46 -14.31 4.13
CA ARG A 163 1.41 -14.40 5.25
C ARG A 163 2.86 -14.28 4.77
N TYR A 164 3.75 -13.80 5.64
CA TYR A 164 5.18 -13.61 5.33
C TYR A 164 6.15 -13.92 6.49
#